data_AF-A0A2P2K6E6-F1
#
_entry.id   AF-A0A2P2K6E6-F1
#
_cell.length_a   1.000
_cell.length_b   1.000
_cell.length_c   1.000
_cell.angle_alpha   90.00
_cell.angle_beta   90.00
_cell.angle_gamma   90.00
#
_symmetry.space_group_name_H-M   'P 1'
#
loop_
_entity.id
_entity.type
_entity.pdbx_description
1 polymer ?
#
loop_
_entity_poly.entity_id
_entity_poly.type
_entity_poly.pdbx_seq_one_letter_code
_entity_poly.pdbx_strand_id
1 'polypeptide(L)'
;MTSDDTHARTLQLLESSAYFGMNPTQVKLLKQEKVACLEDNDARLALDPKNKYQIQTKPHGHGDVHSLLYSSGLLNEWCDAGLRWVLFFQDTNGLLFKAIPASLGVSATRNYHVNSLAVLRKAKEAIGGITKLTHADGRSMVINVEYNQLDPLLRATGYPDGDVNCETGYSPFPGNINQLILELGPYIEELKKTGGAIKEFVNPKYKDASKTSFKSSTRLECMMQDYPKTLPPSARVGFTVMDTWLAYAPVKNNPEEAAKVPKGNPYHSATSGEVAIYCANSLILRKAGVQVDDPVEQVFNGQVVEVWPRITWKPKWGLTFLEIKSKLSGSCSISQRSSIVIKGHNIFLEDLSLDGALVLEATEEAEVKAGGSVQNQGWILENVDSTDTSFPEEIRIRGFRIKKFEQVEKQFTQPGKFSLKA
;
A
#
# COMPACT_ATOMS: atom_id res chain seq x y z
N MET A 1 -11.09 -8.06 -4.32
CA MET A 1 -11.83 -8.96 -3.40
C MET A 1 -12.52 -8.10 -2.35
N THR A 2 -13.76 -8.41 -2.00
CA THR A 2 -14.55 -7.74 -0.95
C THR A 2 -15.03 -8.77 0.07
N SER A 3 -15.60 -8.33 1.18
CA SER A 3 -16.31 -9.18 2.16
C SER A 3 -17.75 -8.71 2.31
N ASP A 4 -18.57 -9.41 3.10
CA ASP A 4 -19.91 -8.92 3.45
C ASP A 4 -19.89 -7.50 4.05
N ASP A 5 -18.83 -7.15 4.79
CA ASP A 5 -18.72 -5.85 5.44
C ASP A 5 -18.43 -4.72 4.45
N THR A 6 -17.81 -5.04 3.30
CA THR A 6 -17.29 -4.05 2.36
C THR A 6 -17.99 -4.04 1.01
N HIS A 7 -18.58 -5.16 0.55
CA HIS A 7 -19.07 -5.33 -0.82
C HIS A 7 -20.04 -4.24 -1.28
N ALA A 8 -21.14 -4.04 -0.53
CA ALA A 8 -22.16 -3.05 -0.89
C ALA A 8 -21.61 -1.62 -0.91
N ARG A 9 -20.78 -1.27 0.09
CA ARG A 9 -20.15 0.06 0.19
C ARG A 9 -19.12 0.29 -0.92
N THR A 10 -18.36 -0.74 -1.29
CA THR A 10 -17.42 -0.69 -2.41
C THR A 10 -18.14 -0.49 -3.74
N LEU A 11 -19.23 -1.23 -3.99
CA LEU A 11 -20.03 -1.06 -5.20
C LEU A 11 -20.61 0.36 -5.29
N GLN A 12 -21.21 0.83 -4.20
CA GLN A 12 -21.75 2.19 -4.11
C GLN A 12 -20.68 3.25 -4.37
N LEU A 13 -19.48 3.10 -3.80
CA LEU A 13 -18.36 4.02 -4.01
C LEU A 13 -17.92 4.05 -5.48
N LEU A 14 -17.80 2.88 -6.11
CA LEU A 14 -17.44 2.78 -7.53
C LEU A 14 -18.48 3.45 -8.42
N GLU A 15 -19.77 3.16 -8.23
CA GLU A 15 -20.85 3.71 -9.05
C GLU A 15 -20.98 5.22 -8.88
N SER A 16 -21.02 5.71 -7.63
CA SER A 16 -21.12 7.14 -7.31
C SER A 16 -19.92 7.96 -7.79
N SER A 17 -18.77 7.32 -7.98
CA SER A 17 -17.53 7.96 -8.46
C SER A 17 -17.28 7.70 -9.95
N ALA A 18 -18.26 7.19 -10.69
CA ALA A 18 -18.13 6.81 -12.11
C ALA A 18 -16.89 5.93 -12.38
N TYR A 19 -16.66 4.95 -11.50
CA TYR A 19 -15.53 4.01 -11.52
C TYR A 19 -14.17 4.70 -11.59
N PHE A 20 -14.08 5.95 -11.10
CA PHE A 20 -12.89 6.79 -11.18
C PHE A 20 -12.31 6.93 -12.60
N GLY A 21 -13.18 6.84 -13.62
CA GLY A 21 -12.82 6.91 -15.04
C GLY A 21 -12.46 5.57 -15.69
N MET A 22 -12.50 4.45 -14.96
CA MET A 22 -12.35 3.11 -15.55
C MET A 22 -13.65 2.68 -16.24
N ASN A 23 -13.54 1.80 -17.25
CA ASN A 23 -14.73 1.15 -17.78
C ASN A 23 -15.25 0.15 -16.72
N PRO A 24 -16.55 0.18 -16.36
CA PRO A 24 -17.12 -0.73 -15.36
C PRO A 24 -16.80 -2.21 -15.60
N THR A 25 -16.71 -2.62 -16.88
CA THR A 25 -16.38 -4.01 -17.25
C THR A 25 -14.97 -4.45 -16.87
N GLN A 26 -14.05 -3.51 -16.62
CA GLN A 26 -12.69 -3.77 -16.16
C GLN A 26 -12.63 -4.08 -14.65
N VAL A 27 -13.70 -3.79 -13.90
CA VAL A 27 -13.73 -3.98 -12.44
C VAL A 27 -14.65 -5.15 -12.10
N LYS A 28 -14.10 -6.17 -11.46
CA LYS A 28 -14.85 -7.36 -11.02
C LYS A 28 -14.78 -7.48 -9.50
N LEU A 29 -15.93 -7.43 -8.83
CA LEU A 29 -16.01 -7.61 -7.38
C LEU A 29 -16.22 -9.09 -7.04
N LEU A 30 -15.17 -9.75 -6.60
CA LEU A 30 -15.25 -11.09 -6.02
C LEU A 30 -15.44 -10.97 -4.50
N LYS A 31 -16.60 -11.37 -4.00
CA LYS A 31 -16.90 -11.36 -2.57
C LYS A 31 -16.45 -12.68 -1.94
N GLN A 32 -15.63 -12.59 -0.89
CA GLN A 32 -15.27 -13.75 -0.10
C GLN A 32 -16.42 -14.15 0.83
N GLU A 33 -16.49 -15.45 1.12
CA GLU A 33 -17.44 -16.01 2.08
C GLU A 33 -16.92 -15.90 3.52
N LYS A 34 -17.82 -16.13 4.47
CA LYS A 34 -17.45 -16.26 5.88
C LYS A 34 -17.34 -17.72 6.28
N VAL A 35 -16.51 -17.99 7.27
CA VAL A 35 -16.38 -19.30 7.91
C VAL A 35 -16.93 -19.27 9.32
N ALA A 36 -17.31 -20.45 9.82
CA ALA A 36 -17.81 -20.60 11.18
C ALA A 36 -16.73 -20.27 12.21
N CYS A 37 -17.15 -19.63 13.30
CA CYS A 37 -16.30 -19.35 14.43
C CYS A 37 -16.28 -20.52 15.42
N LEU A 38 -15.16 -20.69 16.10
CA LEU A 38 -14.94 -21.68 17.16
C LEU A 38 -14.95 -20.98 18.52
N GLU A 39 -15.69 -21.54 19.47
CA GLU A 39 -15.90 -21.00 20.81
C GLU A 39 -14.73 -21.34 21.75
N ASP A 40 -14.12 -22.51 21.60
CA ASP A 40 -13.13 -23.06 22.53
C ASP A 40 -12.12 -24.01 21.86
N ASN A 41 -11.22 -24.57 22.67
CA ASN A 41 -10.18 -25.51 22.24
C ASN A 41 -10.74 -26.86 21.75
N ASP A 42 -11.99 -27.20 22.05
CA ASP A 42 -12.66 -28.42 21.55
C ASP A 42 -13.32 -28.17 20.18
N ALA A 43 -13.09 -27.00 19.58
CA ALA A 43 -13.64 -26.57 18.30
C ALA A 43 -15.18 -26.59 18.25
N ARG A 44 -15.85 -26.30 19.37
CA ARG A 44 -17.31 -26.10 19.38
C ARG A 44 -17.66 -24.86 18.56
N LEU A 45 -18.77 -24.91 17.82
CA LEU A 45 -19.24 -23.78 17.02
C LEU A 45 -19.72 -22.64 17.92
N ALA A 46 -19.17 -21.45 17.73
CA ALA A 46 -19.65 -20.25 18.39
C ALA A 46 -20.99 -19.81 17.81
N LEU A 47 -21.90 -19.38 18.68
CA LEU A 47 -23.20 -18.83 18.30
C LEU A 47 -23.16 -17.29 18.26
N ASP A 48 -24.02 -16.69 17.45
CA ASP A 48 -24.11 -15.24 17.34
C ASP A 48 -24.55 -14.63 18.69
N PRO A 49 -23.82 -13.62 19.24
CA PRO A 49 -24.16 -13.02 20.53
C PRO A 49 -25.56 -12.39 20.60
N LYS A 50 -26.15 -12.05 19.45
CA LYS A 50 -27.49 -11.46 19.33
C LYS A 50 -28.54 -12.51 18.92
N ASN A 51 -28.13 -13.69 18.46
CA ASN A 51 -29.04 -14.76 18.04
C ASN A 51 -28.46 -16.17 18.29
N LYS A 52 -28.91 -16.81 19.37
CA LYS A 52 -28.47 -18.17 19.77
C LYS A 52 -28.81 -19.30 18.78
N TYR A 53 -29.62 -19.04 17.76
CA TYR A 53 -29.95 -20.02 16.72
C TYR A 53 -29.11 -19.84 15.44
N GLN A 54 -28.18 -18.88 15.46
CA GLN A 54 -27.33 -18.57 14.33
C GLN A 54 -25.86 -18.85 14.70
N ILE A 55 -25.14 -19.52 13.80
CA ILE A 55 -23.70 -19.70 13.95
C ILE A 55 -23.02 -18.34 13.73
N GLN A 56 -22.12 -17.98 14.64
CA GLN A 56 -21.26 -16.81 14.46
C GLN A 56 -20.27 -17.10 13.34
N THR A 57 -20.12 -16.17 12.41
CA THR A 57 -19.19 -16.31 11.28
C THR A 57 -18.26 -15.10 11.19
N LYS A 58 -17.06 -15.32 10.65
CA LYS A 58 -16.04 -14.28 10.40
C LYS A 58 -15.39 -14.51 9.03
N PRO A 59 -14.81 -13.48 8.39
CA PRO A 59 -14.01 -13.68 7.18
C PRO A 59 -12.89 -14.70 7.40
N HIS A 60 -12.69 -15.56 6.41
CA HIS A 60 -11.67 -16.62 6.41
C HIS A 60 -10.25 -16.08 6.20
N GLY A 61 -10.10 -14.81 5.85
CA GLY A 61 -8.79 -14.19 5.60
C GLY A 61 -8.57 -13.94 4.12
N HIS A 62 -7.47 -13.27 3.81
CA HIS A 62 -7.26 -12.76 2.46
C HIS A 62 -6.70 -13.82 1.48
N GLY A 63 -6.38 -15.03 1.94
CA GLY A 63 -6.00 -16.15 1.07
C GLY A 63 -7.15 -16.65 0.16
N ASP A 64 -8.41 -16.35 0.48
CA ASP A 64 -9.57 -16.68 -0.37
C ASP A 64 -9.48 -16.08 -1.78
N VAL A 65 -8.65 -15.05 -1.97
CA VAL A 65 -8.48 -14.43 -3.28
C VAL A 65 -8.05 -15.45 -4.35
N HIS A 66 -7.29 -16.48 -3.98
CA HIS A 66 -6.83 -17.51 -4.91
C HIS A 66 -7.99 -18.42 -5.36
N SER A 67 -8.78 -18.94 -4.44
CA SER A 67 -9.96 -19.77 -4.75
C SER A 67 -11.04 -18.98 -5.48
N LEU A 68 -11.25 -17.71 -5.14
CA LEU A 68 -12.15 -16.81 -5.86
C LEU A 68 -11.70 -16.56 -7.31
N LEU A 69 -10.41 -16.28 -7.53
CA LEU A 69 -9.88 -16.09 -8.88
C LEU A 69 -9.97 -17.38 -9.72
N TYR A 70 -9.72 -18.53 -9.10
CA TYR A 70 -9.86 -19.82 -9.77
C TYR A 70 -11.31 -20.11 -10.17
N SER A 71 -12.24 -20.06 -9.20
CA SER A 71 -13.65 -20.39 -9.41
C SER A 71 -14.40 -19.41 -10.31
N SER A 72 -13.98 -18.14 -10.34
CA SER A 72 -14.60 -17.12 -11.19
C SER A 72 -14.23 -17.23 -12.68
N GLY A 73 -13.16 -17.97 -13.02
CA GLY A 73 -12.67 -18.07 -14.40
C GLY A 73 -11.91 -16.85 -14.91
N LEU A 74 -11.78 -15.78 -14.11
CA LEU A 74 -11.16 -14.51 -14.54
C LEU A 74 -9.70 -14.66 -15.00
N LEU A 75 -8.96 -15.61 -14.45
CA LEU A 75 -7.58 -15.83 -14.87
C LEU A 75 -7.49 -16.30 -16.33
N ASN A 76 -8.47 -17.06 -16.82
CA ASN A 76 -8.52 -17.47 -18.23
C ASN A 76 -8.84 -16.27 -19.12
N GLU A 77 -9.78 -15.41 -18.72
CA GLU A 77 -10.07 -14.15 -19.45
C GLU A 77 -8.82 -13.27 -19.58
N TRP A 78 -8.03 -13.16 -18.51
CA TRP A 78 -6.76 -12.42 -18.52
C TRP A 78 -5.71 -13.06 -19.41
N CYS A 79 -5.62 -14.40 -19.39
CA CYS A 79 -4.71 -15.16 -20.23
C CYS A 79 -5.05 -14.97 -21.72
N ASP A 80 -6.32 -15.09 -22.08
CA ASP A 80 -6.83 -14.90 -23.44
C ASP A 80 -6.64 -13.46 -23.94
N ALA A 81 -6.68 -12.49 -23.02
CA ALA A 81 -6.36 -11.09 -23.31
C ALA A 81 -4.84 -10.81 -23.45
N GLY A 82 -3.98 -11.82 -23.31
CA GLY A 82 -2.53 -11.69 -23.43
C GLY A 82 -1.85 -11.04 -22.23
N LEU A 83 -2.51 -10.97 -21.07
CA LEU A 83 -1.89 -10.47 -19.84
C LEU A 83 -0.88 -11.50 -19.30
N ARG A 84 0.22 -11.01 -18.70
CA ARG A 84 1.29 -11.88 -18.19
C ARG A 84 1.42 -11.91 -16.68
N TRP A 85 1.06 -10.83 -16.00
CA TRP A 85 1.35 -10.65 -14.58
C TRP A 85 0.08 -10.36 -13.79
N VAL A 86 -0.05 -11.00 -12.64
CA VAL A 86 -1.09 -10.70 -11.64
C VAL A 86 -0.42 -9.96 -10.49
N LEU A 87 -0.92 -8.76 -10.20
CA LEU A 87 -0.49 -7.99 -9.06
C LEU A 87 -1.55 -8.06 -7.95
N PHE A 88 -1.14 -8.53 -6.78
CA PHE A 88 -1.92 -8.40 -5.55
C PHE A 88 -1.41 -7.21 -4.77
N PHE A 89 -2.34 -6.35 -4.35
CA PHE A 89 -2.02 -5.24 -3.48
C PHE A 89 -2.99 -5.08 -2.31
N GLN A 90 -2.59 -4.31 -1.31
CA GLN A 90 -3.38 -4.03 -0.10
C GLN A 90 -4.07 -2.67 -0.19
N ASP A 91 -5.16 -2.50 0.57
CA ASP A 91 -6.14 -1.42 0.46
C ASP A 91 -5.59 0.00 0.70
N THR A 92 -4.69 0.19 1.67
CA THR A 92 -4.30 1.54 2.13
C THR A 92 -2.82 1.90 1.96
N ASN A 93 -2.06 1.16 1.15
CA ASN A 93 -0.70 1.55 0.79
C ASN A 93 -0.66 2.29 -0.57
N GLY A 94 -1.10 3.55 -0.58
CA GLY A 94 -1.20 4.36 -1.81
C GLY A 94 0.16 4.65 -2.49
N LEU A 95 1.26 4.54 -1.75
CA LEU A 95 2.60 4.82 -2.24
C LEU A 95 3.13 3.73 -3.18
N LEU A 96 2.64 2.49 -3.03
CA LEU A 96 3.06 1.30 -3.76
C LEU A 96 3.14 1.48 -5.27
N PHE A 97 2.21 2.25 -5.85
CA PHE A 97 2.09 2.36 -7.30
C PHE A 97 3.34 2.94 -7.98
N LYS A 98 4.21 3.63 -7.23
CA LYS A 98 5.52 4.09 -7.70
C LYS A 98 6.57 2.97 -7.77
N ALA A 99 6.44 1.95 -6.94
CA ALA A 99 7.38 0.83 -6.83
C ALA A 99 7.06 -0.33 -7.78
N ILE A 100 5.81 -0.44 -8.25
CA ILE A 100 5.36 -1.53 -9.14
C ILE A 100 6.20 -1.62 -10.42
N PRO A 101 6.46 -0.54 -11.19
CA PRO A 101 7.17 -0.67 -12.47
C PRO A 101 8.57 -1.29 -12.32
N ALA A 102 9.33 -0.84 -11.32
CA ALA A 102 10.66 -1.39 -11.03
C ALA A 102 10.58 -2.85 -10.58
N SER A 103 9.64 -3.17 -9.69
CA SER A 103 9.45 -4.52 -9.16
C SER A 103 9.02 -5.51 -10.25
N LEU A 104 8.17 -5.07 -11.19
CA LEU A 104 7.79 -5.85 -12.35
C LEU A 104 8.97 -6.12 -13.29
N GLY A 105 9.84 -5.11 -13.49
CA GLY A 105 11.09 -5.26 -14.24
C GLY A 105 12.01 -6.30 -13.62
N VAL A 106 12.11 -6.36 -12.28
CA VAL A 106 12.84 -7.40 -11.55
C VAL A 106 12.19 -8.77 -11.77
N SER A 107 10.86 -8.89 -11.64
CA SER A 107 10.14 -10.15 -11.89
C SER A 107 10.43 -10.69 -13.29
N ALA A 108 10.37 -9.85 -14.30
CA ALA A 108 10.64 -10.23 -15.69
C ALA A 108 12.10 -10.64 -15.90
N THR A 109 13.05 -9.86 -15.39
CA THR A 109 14.50 -10.12 -15.57
C THR A 109 14.96 -11.38 -14.84
N ARG A 110 14.41 -11.64 -13.66
CA ARG A 110 14.71 -12.83 -12.85
C ARG A 110 13.82 -14.03 -13.18
N ASN A 111 12.86 -13.86 -14.10
CA ASN A 111 11.85 -14.85 -14.45
C ASN A 111 11.11 -15.41 -13.23
N TYR A 112 10.82 -14.58 -12.22
CA TYR A 112 10.16 -15.02 -11.01
C TYR A 112 8.72 -15.48 -11.31
N HIS A 113 8.35 -16.65 -10.79
CA HIS A 113 6.94 -17.07 -10.75
C HIS A 113 6.19 -16.30 -9.67
N VAL A 114 6.87 -15.96 -8.57
CA VAL A 114 6.36 -15.15 -7.46
C VAL A 114 7.45 -14.17 -7.03
N ASN A 115 7.10 -12.89 -6.96
CA ASN A 115 7.95 -11.85 -6.42
C ASN A 115 7.20 -11.10 -5.31
N SER A 116 7.65 -11.27 -4.08
CA SER A 116 7.15 -10.50 -2.94
C SER A 116 7.87 -9.17 -2.87
N LEU A 117 7.13 -8.06 -2.77
CA LEU A 117 7.77 -6.78 -2.49
C LEU A 117 8.07 -6.70 -0.99
N ALA A 118 9.25 -6.19 -0.70
CA ALA A 118 9.74 -6.01 0.66
C ALA A 118 10.37 -4.64 0.83
N VAL A 119 10.54 -4.23 2.09
CA VAL A 119 11.28 -3.02 2.48
C VAL A 119 12.32 -3.35 3.53
N LEU A 120 13.25 -2.42 3.75
CA LEU A 120 14.14 -2.49 4.91
C LEU A 120 13.29 -2.40 6.19
N ARG A 121 13.40 -3.40 7.07
CA ARG A 121 12.68 -3.45 8.34
C ARG A 121 13.64 -3.45 9.52
N LYS A 122 13.23 -2.88 10.65
CA LYS A 122 13.96 -3.07 11.91
C LYS A 122 13.63 -4.44 12.49
N ALA A 123 14.58 -5.03 13.20
CA ALA A 123 14.33 -6.23 13.98
C ALA A 123 13.18 -5.99 14.97
N LYS A 124 12.32 -6.98 15.13
CA LYS A 124 11.12 -6.98 16.00
C LYS A 124 10.03 -5.97 15.59
N GLU A 125 10.17 -5.34 14.42
CA GLU A 125 9.09 -4.56 13.82
C GLU A 125 7.89 -5.47 13.51
N ALA A 126 6.67 -4.94 13.64
CA ALA A 126 5.42 -5.69 13.41
C ALA A 126 5.12 -5.87 11.90
N ILE A 127 6.07 -6.46 11.19
CA ILE A 127 6.05 -6.81 9.77
C ILE A 127 6.82 -8.12 9.56
N GLY A 128 6.22 -9.08 8.86
CA GLY A 128 6.83 -10.38 8.59
C GLY A 128 8.14 -10.27 7.82
N GLY A 129 9.09 -11.16 8.09
CA GLY A 129 10.37 -11.21 7.40
C GLY A 129 10.34 -12.20 6.24
N ILE A 130 10.89 -11.81 5.08
CA ILE A 130 11.17 -12.76 4.00
C ILE A 130 12.40 -13.58 4.38
N THR A 131 12.24 -14.91 4.43
CA THR A 131 13.29 -15.85 4.82
C THR A 131 13.42 -16.97 3.79
N LYS A 132 14.57 -17.66 3.80
CA LYS A 132 14.72 -18.96 3.15
C LYS A 132 14.61 -20.05 4.20
N LEU A 133 13.51 -20.78 4.22
CA LEU A 133 13.32 -21.94 5.09
C LEU A 133 13.93 -23.17 4.43
N THR A 134 14.67 -23.97 5.19
CA THR A 134 15.25 -25.23 4.72
C THR A 134 14.82 -26.36 5.64
N HIS A 135 14.17 -27.37 5.07
CA HIS A 135 13.77 -28.58 5.77
C HIS A 135 14.97 -29.50 5.97
N ALA A 136 14.88 -30.42 6.95
CA ALA A 136 15.93 -31.42 7.21
C ALA A 136 16.22 -32.34 6.01
N ASP A 137 15.24 -32.52 5.12
CA ASP A 137 15.37 -33.29 3.88
C ASP A 137 16.03 -32.50 2.72
N GLY A 138 16.48 -31.27 2.97
CA GLY A 138 17.16 -30.41 2.00
C GLY A 138 16.22 -29.57 1.12
N ARG A 139 14.89 -29.76 1.18
CA ARG A 139 13.96 -28.88 0.47
C ARG A 139 14.01 -27.48 1.06
N SER A 140 13.98 -26.46 0.20
CA SER A 140 13.96 -25.06 0.64
C SER A 140 12.91 -24.23 -0.05
N MET A 141 12.39 -23.21 0.63
CA MET A 141 11.44 -22.25 0.08
C MET A 141 11.76 -20.83 0.55
N VAL A 142 11.54 -19.84 -0.31
CA VAL A 142 11.58 -18.43 0.06
C VAL A 142 10.17 -17.99 0.40
N ILE A 143 9.94 -17.51 1.62
CA ILE A 143 8.60 -17.15 2.08
C ILE A 143 8.62 -16.12 3.22
N ASN A 144 7.49 -15.45 3.39
CA ASN A 144 7.19 -14.68 4.57
C ASN A 144 7.09 -15.56 5.83
N VAL A 145 7.74 -15.13 6.91
CA VAL A 145 7.54 -15.64 8.26
C VAL A 145 7.04 -14.48 9.11
N GLU A 146 5.87 -14.65 9.72
CA GLU A 146 5.23 -13.60 10.50
C GLU A 146 6.12 -13.16 11.67
N TYR A 147 6.05 -11.87 12.02
CA TYR A 147 6.94 -11.26 13.01
C TYR A 147 6.86 -11.94 14.39
N ASN A 148 5.69 -12.47 14.76
CA ASN A 148 5.46 -13.21 16.00
C ASN A 148 6.02 -14.65 15.98
N GLN A 149 6.38 -15.17 14.81
CA GLN A 149 6.99 -16.49 14.61
C GLN A 149 8.48 -16.41 14.34
N LEU A 150 8.93 -15.31 13.73
CA LEU A 150 10.31 -15.18 13.23
C LEU A 150 11.35 -15.26 14.34
N ASP A 151 11.21 -14.50 15.43
CA ASP A 151 12.20 -14.52 16.52
C ASP A 151 12.31 -15.90 17.20
N PRO A 152 11.19 -16.56 17.60
CA PRO A 152 11.25 -17.94 18.10
C PRO A 152 11.85 -18.93 17.09
N LEU A 153 11.50 -18.81 15.81
CA LEU A 153 12.02 -19.68 14.76
C LEU A 153 13.54 -19.54 14.64
N LEU A 154 14.05 -18.31 14.56
CA LEU A 154 15.48 -18.02 14.46
C LEU A 154 16.27 -18.59 15.63
N ARG A 155 15.77 -18.40 16.86
CA ARG A 155 16.40 -18.97 18.07
C ARG A 155 16.45 -20.50 18.02
N ALA A 156 15.40 -21.13 17.53
CA ALA A 156 15.34 -22.58 17.39
C ALA A 156 16.25 -23.12 16.27
N THR A 157 16.62 -22.29 15.29
CA THR A 157 17.36 -22.72 14.08
C THR A 157 18.78 -22.15 14.00
N GLY A 158 19.41 -21.86 15.14
CA GLY A 158 20.85 -21.52 15.20
C GLY A 158 21.19 -20.02 15.20
N TYR A 159 20.20 -19.14 15.41
CA TYR A 159 20.42 -17.71 15.64
C TYR A 159 20.11 -17.38 17.11
N PRO A 160 21.06 -17.55 18.05
CA PRO A 160 20.79 -17.47 19.48
C PRO A 160 20.19 -16.13 19.92
N ASP A 161 20.57 -15.04 19.25
CA ASP A 161 20.07 -13.70 19.54
C ASP A 161 18.68 -13.42 18.94
N GLY A 162 18.17 -14.33 18.10
CA GLY A 162 16.87 -14.22 17.43
C GLY A 162 16.89 -13.21 16.29
N ASP A 163 15.81 -12.41 16.19
CA ASP A 163 15.72 -11.35 15.19
C ASP A 163 16.44 -10.09 15.70
N VAL A 164 17.61 -9.80 15.11
CA VAL A 164 18.48 -8.67 15.44
C VAL A 164 18.90 -7.90 14.19
N ASN A 165 19.19 -6.62 14.37
CA ASN A 165 19.71 -5.79 13.27
C ASN A 165 21.15 -6.20 12.94
N CYS A 166 21.49 -6.22 11.65
CA CYS A 166 22.88 -6.35 11.20
C CYS A 166 23.58 -4.97 11.17
N GLU A 167 24.81 -4.92 10.66
CA GLU A 167 25.68 -3.73 10.61
C GLU A 167 25.05 -2.54 9.87
N THR A 168 24.08 -2.77 8.99
CA THR A 168 23.33 -1.71 8.30
C THR A 168 22.29 -1.02 9.19
N GLY A 169 22.09 -1.52 10.41
CA GLY A 169 21.08 -1.07 11.35
C GLY A 169 19.67 -1.60 11.06
N TYR A 170 19.50 -2.53 10.12
CA TYR A 170 18.24 -3.18 9.77
C TYR A 170 18.31 -4.69 9.99
N SER A 171 17.17 -5.38 10.08
CA SER A 171 17.17 -6.84 10.12
C SER A 171 17.67 -7.41 8.79
N PRO A 172 18.47 -8.49 8.79
CA PRO A 172 18.94 -9.13 7.55
C PRO A 172 17.82 -9.77 6.74
N PHE A 173 16.63 -9.94 7.33
CA PHE A 173 15.45 -10.43 6.64
C PHE A 173 14.58 -9.23 6.20
N PRO A 174 14.34 -8.98 4.90
CA PRO A 174 13.52 -7.84 4.49
C PRO A 174 12.06 -7.96 4.93
N GLY A 175 11.39 -6.84 5.24
CA GLY A 175 10.00 -6.83 5.67
C GLY A 175 9.05 -7.02 4.50
N ASN A 176 8.25 -8.09 4.50
CA ASN A 176 7.22 -8.34 3.49
C ASN A 176 6.07 -7.32 3.62
N ILE A 177 5.85 -6.52 2.59
CA ILE A 177 4.78 -5.51 2.58
C ILE A 177 3.47 -6.03 1.99
N ASN A 178 3.38 -7.35 1.77
CA ASN A 178 2.21 -8.08 1.28
C ASN A 178 1.70 -7.58 -0.09
N GLN A 179 2.63 -7.25 -0.98
CA GLN A 179 2.35 -6.92 -2.38
C GLN A 179 3.05 -7.98 -3.23
N LEU A 180 2.30 -8.68 -4.06
CA LEU A 180 2.79 -9.88 -4.75
C LEU A 180 2.64 -9.71 -6.26
N ILE A 181 3.70 -10.01 -6.99
CA ILE A 181 3.66 -10.12 -8.46
C ILE A 181 3.79 -11.59 -8.81
N LEU A 182 2.76 -12.16 -9.44
CA LEU A 182 2.71 -13.56 -9.88
C LEU A 182 2.74 -13.64 -11.41
N GLU A 183 3.49 -14.59 -11.97
CA GLU A 183 3.41 -14.89 -13.39
C GLU A 183 2.12 -15.68 -13.68
N LEU A 184 1.28 -15.17 -14.60
CA LEU A 184 -0.10 -15.62 -14.79
C LEU A 184 -0.18 -17.09 -15.21
N GLY A 185 0.67 -17.54 -16.15
CA GLY A 185 0.66 -18.92 -16.64
C GLY A 185 0.90 -19.95 -15.53
N PRO A 186 2.08 -19.93 -14.86
CA PRO A 186 2.36 -20.80 -13.72
C PRO A 186 1.32 -20.67 -12.59
N TYR A 187 0.78 -19.46 -12.38
CA TYR A 187 -0.26 -19.23 -11.38
C TYR A 187 -1.54 -20.01 -11.71
N ILE A 188 -2.06 -19.92 -12.94
CA ILE A 188 -3.23 -20.70 -13.39
C ILE A 188 -3.00 -22.20 -13.21
N GLU A 189 -1.84 -22.71 -13.66
CA GLU A 189 -1.54 -24.14 -13.59
C GLU A 189 -1.47 -24.66 -12.16
N GLU A 190 -1.00 -23.84 -11.22
CA GLU A 190 -1.00 -24.22 -9.82
C GLU A 190 -2.40 -24.18 -9.21
N LEU A 191 -3.20 -23.15 -9.50
CA LEU A 191 -4.57 -23.07 -8.97
C LEU A 191 -5.46 -24.21 -9.50
N LYS A 192 -5.24 -24.69 -10.73
CA LYS A 192 -5.94 -25.87 -11.27
C LYS A 192 -5.71 -27.12 -10.43
N LYS A 193 -4.51 -27.30 -9.86
CA LYS A 193 -4.18 -28.46 -9.01
C LYS A 193 -4.80 -28.34 -7.63
N THR A 194 -4.81 -27.13 -7.07
CA THR A 194 -5.20 -26.89 -5.68
C THR A 194 -6.66 -26.47 -5.52
N GLY A 195 -7.36 -26.16 -6.62
CA GLY A 195 -8.66 -25.47 -6.57
C GLY A 195 -8.55 -24.05 -5.98
N GLY A 196 -7.33 -23.50 -5.93
CA GLY A 196 -7.01 -22.26 -5.23
C GLY A 196 -7.03 -22.35 -3.70
N ALA A 197 -7.02 -23.56 -3.14
CA ALA A 197 -6.90 -23.77 -1.70
C ALA A 197 -5.51 -23.34 -1.19
N ILE A 198 -5.50 -22.59 -0.10
CA ILE A 198 -4.28 -22.21 0.65
C ILE A 198 -4.31 -22.89 2.00
N LYS A 199 -3.13 -23.24 2.51
CA LYS A 199 -2.99 -23.84 3.85
C LYS A 199 -3.59 -22.93 4.92
N GLU A 200 -4.49 -23.51 5.71
CA GLU A 200 -5.16 -22.82 6.82
C GLU A 200 -4.32 -22.88 8.09
N PHE A 201 -4.58 -21.93 8.99
CA PHE A 201 -4.09 -21.90 10.36
C PHE A 201 -5.17 -21.35 11.29
N VAL A 202 -4.92 -21.38 12.60
CA VAL A 202 -5.80 -20.76 13.61
C VAL A 202 -4.94 -19.95 14.59
N ASN A 203 -5.41 -18.78 14.98
CA ASN A 203 -4.71 -17.90 15.92
C ASN A 203 -5.64 -17.44 17.07
N PRO A 204 -5.96 -18.33 18.02
CA PRO A 204 -6.87 -18.01 19.12
C PRO A 204 -6.27 -16.95 20.05
N LYS A 205 -7.07 -15.93 20.39
CA LYS A 205 -6.72 -14.95 21.42
C LYS A 205 -7.22 -15.48 22.76
N TYR A 206 -6.31 -15.85 23.67
CA TYR A 206 -6.65 -16.37 24.99
C TYR A 206 -6.91 -15.26 26.02
N LYS A 207 -7.71 -15.56 27.05
CA LYS A 207 -7.96 -14.63 28.17
C LYS A 207 -6.72 -14.41 29.02
N ASP A 208 -5.90 -15.45 29.18
CA ASP A 208 -4.71 -15.46 30.02
C ASP A 208 -3.69 -16.50 29.51
N ALA A 209 -2.56 -16.60 30.21
CA ALA A 209 -1.45 -17.47 29.85
C ALA A 209 -1.74 -18.98 29.98
N SER A 210 -2.83 -19.39 30.64
CA SER A 210 -3.20 -20.82 30.75
C SER A 210 -3.64 -21.42 29.42
N LYS A 211 -4.05 -20.58 28.47
CA LYS A 211 -4.57 -20.97 27.15
C LYS A 211 -5.76 -21.94 27.19
N THR A 212 -6.58 -21.85 28.24
CA THR A 212 -7.75 -22.73 28.44
C THR A 212 -9.04 -22.17 27.84
N SER A 213 -9.17 -20.84 27.74
CA SER A 213 -10.38 -20.19 27.21
C SER A 213 -10.06 -18.98 26.34
N PHE A 214 -10.87 -18.77 25.30
CA PHE A 214 -10.69 -17.66 24.37
C PHE A 214 -11.25 -16.35 24.93
N LYS A 215 -10.56 -15.25 24.68
CA LYS A 215 -11.03 -13.86 24.91
C LYS A 215 -12.18 -13.50 23.97
N SER A 216 -12.16 -14.07 22.78
CA SER A 216 -13.22 -13.99 21.76
C SER A 216 -13.14 -15.22 20.87
N SER A 217 -14.26 -15.65 20.29
CA SER A 217 -14.29 -16.76 19.33
C SER A 217 -13.22 -16.60 18.23
N THR A 218 -12.63 -17.71 17.82
CA THR A 218 -11.62 -17.77 16.76
C THR A 218 -12.22 -18.33 15.47
N ARG A 219 -11.46 -18.38 14.37
CA ARG A 219 -11.84 -19.05 13.12
C ARG A 219 -10.59 -19.54 12.40
N LEU A 220 -10.75 -20.45 11.45
CA LEU A 220 -9.69 -20.80 10.51
C LEU A 220 -9.34 -19.57 9.67
N GLU A 221 -8.06 -19.41 9.37
CA GLU A 221 -7.53 -18.30 8.59
C GLU A 221 -6.62 -18.80 7.48
N CYS A 222 -6.61 -18.10 6.35
CA CYS A 222 -5.63 -18.30 5.28
C CYS A 222 -5.02 -16.96 4.80
N MET A 223 -3.75 -17.01 4.39
CA MET A 223 -2.96 -15.85 4.01
C MET A 223 -2.59 -15.89 2.52
N MET A 224 -2.70 -14.78 1.80
CA MET A 224 -2.45 -14.76 0.35
C MET A 224 -0.95 -14.95 0.04
N GLN A 225 -0.10 -14.45 0.93
CA GLN A 225 1.34 -14.64 0.88
C GLN A 225 1.81 -16.07 1.18
N ASP A 226 0.90 -16.97 1.54
CA ASP A 226 1.20 -18.40 1.73
C ASP A 226 1.07 -19.22 0.44
N TYR A 227 0.61 -18.61 -0.67
CA TYR A 227 0.61 -19.24 -2.00
C TYR A 227 1.93 -19.94 -2.37
N PRO A 228 3.13 -19.40 -2.07
CA PRO A 228 4.40 -20.09 -2.35
C PRO A 228 4.52 -21.48 -1.72
N LYS A 229 3.76 -21.80 -0.66
CA LYS A 229 3.76 -23.13 -0.02
C LYS A 229 3.16 -24.23 -0.90
N THR A 230 2.35 -23.87 -1.91
CA THR A 230 1.77 -24.86 -2.83
C THR A 230 2.71 -25.20 -3.98
N LEU A 231 3.68 -24.32 -4.27
CA LEU A 231 4.54 -24.44 -5.43
C LEU A 231 5.56 -25.59 -5.31
N PRO A 232 5.95 -26.20 -6.43
CA PRO A 232 7.02 -27.19 -6.44
C PRO A 232 8.39 -26.54 -6.14
N PRO A 233 9.39 -27.30 -5.67
CA PRO A 233 10.74 -26.78 -5.38
C PRO A 233 11.45 -26.13 -6.59
N SER A 234 11.02 -26.43 -7.82
CA SER A 234 11.56 -25.82 -9.05
C SER A 234 11.02 -24.40 -9.30
N ALA A 235 10.04 -23.94 -8.52
CA ALA A 235 9.46 -22.63 -8.70
C ALA A 235 10.42 -21.51 -8.28
N ARG A 236 10.55 -20.49 -9.14
CA ARG A 236 11.39 -19.32 -8.87
C ARG A 236 10.60 -18.31 -8.03
N VAL A 237 10.68 -18.48 -6.72
CA VAL A 237 10.12 -17.56 -5.72
C VAL A 237 11.23 -16.62 -5.26
N GLY A 238 10.98 -15.32 -5.34
CA GLY A 238 11.93 -14.30 -4.93
C GLY A 238 11.25 -13.10 -4.28
N PHE A 239 12.03 -12.06 -4.05
CA PHE A 239 11.55 -10.81 -3.50
C PHE A 239 12.32 -9.62 -4.10
N THR A 240 11.71 -8.43 -4.02
CA THR A 240 12.32 -7.16 -4.40
C THR A 240 12.29 -6.22 -3.22
N VAL A 241 13.47 -5.80 -2.76
CA VAL A 241 13.59 -4.83 -1.66
C VAL A 241 13.55 -3.42 -2.26
N MET A 242 12.61 -2.63 -1.78
CA MET A 242 12.44 -1.22 -2.13
C MET A 242 12.75 -0.32 -0.95
N ASP A 243 13.14 0.91 -1.23
CA ASP A 243 13.21 1.93 -0.19
C ASP A 243 11.81 2.22 0.38
N THR A 244 11.71 2.31 1.70
CA THR A 244 10.43 2.55 2.40
C THR A 244 9.74 3.82 1.91
N TRP A 245 10.49 4.90 1.70
CA TRP A 245 9.97 6.20 1.25
C TRP A 245 9.31 6.16 -0.14
N LEU A 246 9.56 5.11 -0.93
CA LEU A 246 9.02 4.95 -2.29
C LEU A 246 7.91 3.88 -2.38
N ALA A 247 7.82 2.96 -1.42
CA ALA A 247 7.01 1.76 -1.56
C ALA A 247 6.04 1.46 -0.41
N TYR A 248 6.24 2.03 0.78
CA TYR A 248 5.51 1.58 1.98
C TYR A 248 5.07 2.72 2.89
N ALA A 249 3.77 3.04 2.82
CA ALA A 249 3.09 3.99 3.69
C ALA A 249 1.64 3.55 3.95
N PRO A 250 1.40 2.39 4.62
CA PRO A 250 0.05 1.92 4.90
C PRO A 250 -0.64 2.79 5.95
N VAL A 251 -1.97 2.86 5.88
CA VAL A 251 -2.82 3.49 6.89
C VAL A 251 -3.58 2.40 7.63
N LYS A 252 -3.11 2.05 8.84
CA LYS A 252 -3.66 0.96 9.67
C LYS A 252 -3.92 1.34 11.13
N ASN A 253 -3.31 2.42 11.61
CA ASN A 253 -3.44 2.89 12.99
C ASN A 253 -4.41 4.08 13.06
N ASN A 254 -5.29 4.06 14.06
CA ASN A 254 -6.08 5.23 14.42
C ASN A 254 -5.18 6.30 15.09
N PRO A 255 -5.66 7.54 15.26
CA PRO A 255 -4.88 8.62 15.88
C PRO A 255 -4.30 8.27 17.26
N GLU A 256 -5.09 7.61 18.13
CA GLU A 256 -4.69 7.29 19.50
C GLU A 256 -3.53 6.28 19.55
N GLU A 257 -3.63 5.20 18.77
CA GLU A 257 -2.60 4.16 18.69
C GLU A 257 -1.35 4.70 17.98
N ALA A 258 -1.52 5.54 16.96
CA ALA A 258 -0.41 6.18 16.28
C ALA A 258 0.37 7.13 17.22
N ALA A 259 -0.31 7.89 18.08
CA ALA A 259 0.34 8.76 19.05
C ALA A 259 1.20 8.00 20.08
N LYS A 260 0.92 6.71 20.32
CA LYS A 260 1.69 5.85 21.22
C LYS A 260 2.94 5.25 20.57
N VAL A 261 3.09 5.38 19.25
CA VAL A 261 4.26 4.84 18.53
C VAL A 261 5.52 5.65 18.92
N PRO A 262 6.60 4.99 19.38
CA PRO A 262 7.83 5.68 19.76
C PRO A 262 8.43 6.51 18.61
N LYS A 263 9.07 7.65 18.94
CA LYS A 263 9.75 8.50 17.96
C LYS A 263 10.77 7.67 17.16
N GLY A 264 10.76 7.82 15.84
CA GLY A 264 11.63 7.09 14.91
C GLY A 264 11.01 5.81 14.34
N ASN A 265 9.90 5.33 14.88
CA ASN A 265 9.12 4.24 14.30
C ASN A 265 8.01 4.77 13.38
N PRO A 266 7.60 4.01 12.35
CA PRO A 266 6.56 4.44 11.43
C PRO A 266 5.18 4.43 12.10
N TYR A 267 4.49 5.58 12.06
CA TYR A 267 3.16 5.74 12.65
C TYR A 267 2.06 4.94 11.97
N HIS A 268 2.14 4.77 10.65
CA HIS A 268 1.14 4.08 9.82
C HIS A 268 -0.31 4.55 10.04
N SER A 269 -0.47 5.86 10.21
CA SER A 269 -1.75 6.58 10.35
C SER A 269 -2.11 7.33 9.07
N ALA A 270 -3.33 7.87 9.00
CA ALA A 270 -3.77 8.72 7.89
C ALA A 270 -2.86 9.95 7.72
N THR A 271 -2.41 10.55 8.83
CA THR A 271 -1.42 11.65 8.83
C THR A 271 -0.13 11.22 8.13
N SER A 272 0.48 10.12 8.60
CA SER A 272 1.77 9.65 8.07
C SER A 272 1.68 9.16 6.62
N GLY A 273 0.54 8.58 6.23
CA GLY A 273 0.29 8.14 4.87
C GLY A 273 0.22 9.31 3.88
N GLU A 274 -0.48 10.39 4.26
CA GLU A 274 -0.58 11.58 3.40
C GLU A 274 0.77 12.30 3.24
N VAL A 275 1.51 12.54 4.34
CA VAL A 275 2.83 13.21 4.26
C VAL A 275 3.88 12.36 3.55
N ALA A 276 3.77 11.02 3.57
CA ALA A 276 4.67 10.14 2.82
C ALA A 276 4.53 10.34 1.29
N ILE A 277 3.34 10.70 0.79
CA ILE A 277 3.16 11.06 -0.62
C ILE A 277 3.90 12.35 -0.96
N TYR A 278 3.81 13.37 -0.08
CA TYR A 278 4.54 14.63 -0.25
C TYR A 278 6.06 14.42 -0.23
N CYS A 279 6.54 13.60 0.71
CA CYS A 279 7.94 13.18 0.79
C CYS A 279 8.40 12.50 -0.49
N ALA A 280 7.70 11.45 -0.93
CA ALA A 280 8.08 10.68 -2.11
C ALA A 280 8.13 11.56 -3.37
N ASN A 281 7.14 12.41 -3.56
CA ASN A 281 7.08 13.31 -4.71
C ASN A 281 8.21 14.34 -4.68
N SER A 282 8.49 14.92 -3.52
CA SER A 282 9.60 15.87 -3.33
C SER A 282 10.96 15.23 -3.59
N LEU A 283 11.21 14.03 -3.07
CA LEU A 283 12.46 13.28 -3.29
C LEU A 283 12.65 12.89 -4.76
N ILE A 284 11.57 12.52 -5.46
CA ILE A 284 11.61 12.24 -6.90
C ILE A 284 12.02 13.49 -7.68
N LEU A 285 11.41 14.64 -7.38
CA LEU A 285 11.74 15.91 -8.05
C LEU A 285 13.16 16.38 -7.74
N ARG A 286 13.63 16.25 -6.49
CA ARG A 286 15.03 16.50 -6.13
C ARG A 286 15.99 15.65 -6.96
N LYS A 287 15.71 14.34 -7.08
CA LYS A 287 16.51 13.42 -7.91
C LYS A 287 16.45 13.79 -9.41
N ALA A 288 15.39 14.44 -9.86
CA ALA A 288 15.24 14.91 -11.23
C ALA A 288 15.92 16.28 -11.49
N GLY A 289 16.45 16.94 -10.46
CA GLY A 289 17.18 18.20 -10.57
C GLY A 289 16.41 19.45 -10.12
N VAL A 290 15.19 19.29 -9.59
CA VAL A 290 14.41 20.40 -9.03
C VAL A 290 14.92 20.76 -7.64
N GLN A 291 15.07 22.05 -7.36
CA GLN A 291 15.35 22.52 -6.00
C GLN A 291 14.05 22.49 -5.19
N VAL A 292 13.95 21.58 -4.22
CA VAL A 292 12.78 21.49 -3.34
C VAL A 292 13.29 21.72 -1.92
N ASP A 293 12.73 22.68 -1.19
CA ASP A 293 13.15 22.96 0.19
C ASP A 293 12.91 21.77 1.14
N ASP A 294 13.64 21.76 2.26
CA ASP A 294 13.55 20.73 3.29
C ASP A 294 12.20 20.73 4.02
N PRO A 295 11.75 19.57 4.54
CA PRO A 295 10.53 19.50 5.32
C PRO A 295 10.65 20.25 6.65
N VAL A 296 9.51 20.53 7.27
CA VAL A 296 9.44 21.05 8.65
C VAL A 296 8.70 20.06 9.54
N GLU A 297 9.15 19.89 10.77
CA GLU A 297 8.42 19.09 11.76
C GLU A 297 7.11 19.79 12.15
N GLN A 298 6.00 19.06 12.13
CA GLN A 298 4.71 19.49 12.67
C GLN A 298 4.08 18.38 13.51
N VAL A 299 3.14 18.77 14.37
CA VAL A 299 2.43 17.84 15.26
C VAL A 299 0.95 17.79 14.89
N PHE A 300 0.48 16.61 14.50
CA PHE A 300 -0.93 16.33 14.23
C PHE A 300 -1.38 15.13 15.05
N ASN A 301 -2.47 15.26 15.80
CA ASN A 301 -2.99 14.18 16.65
C ASN A 301 -1.89 13.53 17.53
N GLY A 302 -0.97 14.34 18.09
CA GLY A 302 0.14 13.84 18.92
C GLY A 302 1.30 13.16 18.17
N GLN A 303 1.26 13.09 16.84
CA GLN A 303 2.31 12.51 16.01
C GLN A 303 3.22 13.62 15.47
N VAL A 304 4.54 13.47 15.63
CA VAL A 304 5.53 14.39 15.07
C VAL A 304 5.92 13.91 13.68
N VAL A 305 5.58 14.66 12.64
CA VAL A 305 5.80 14.28 11.24
C VAL A 305 6.58 15.36 10.47
N GLU A 306 7.39 14.94 9.51
CA GLU A 306 8.06 15.82 8.57
C GLU A 306 7.11 16.21 7.43
N VAL A 307 6.71 17.49 7.40
CA VAL A 307 5.84 18.04 6.36
C VAL A 307 6.68 18.64 5.24
N TRP A 308 6.76 17.89 4.16
CA TRP A 308 7.34 18.32 2.89
C TRP A 308 6.42 19.31 2.15
N PRO A 309 6.93 20.05 1.15
CA PRO A 309 6.07 20.76 0.20
C PRO A 309 4.95 19.87 -0.33
N ARG A 310 3.73 20.41 -0.43
CA ARG A 310 2.53 19.60 -0.77
C ARG A 310 2.46 19.40 -2.28
N ILE A 311 3.36 18.56 -2.78
CA ILE A 311 3.53 18.24 -4.19
C ILE A 311 2.72 16.99 -4.49
N THR A 312 1.75 17.09 -5.40
CA THR A 312 0.93 15.96 -5.85
C THR A 312 0.69 16.01 -7.34
N TRP A 313 0.55 14.84 -7.95
CA TRP A 313 0.17 14.71 -9.34
C TRP A 313 -0.71 13.48 -9.56
N LYS A 314 -1.56 13.54 -10.58
CA LYS A 314 -2.30 12.38 -11.04
C LYS A 314 -1.34 11.37 -11.69
N PRO A 315 -1.58 10.05 -11.58
CA PRO A 315 -0.75 9.02 -12.23
C PRO A 315 -0.51 9.26 -13.72
N LYS A 316 -1.48 9.86 -14.45
CA LYS A 316 -1.33 10.24 -15.86
C LYS A 316 -0.16 11.20 -16.14
N TRP A 317 0.27 12.01 -15.16
CA TRP A 317 1.42 12.88 -15.32
C TRP A 317 2.74 12.11 -15.34
N GLY A 318 2.84 11.00 -14.62
CA GLY A 318 4.04 10.18 -14.64
C GLY A 318 4.01 9.10 -13.56
N LEU A 319 4.30 7.86 -13.98
CA LEU A 319 4.43 6.69 -13.13
C LEU A 319 5.91 6.34 -12.89
N THR A 320 6.78 6.64 -13.86
CA THR A 320 8.21 6.32 -13.78
C THR A 320 9.07 7.57 -13.60
N PHE A 321 10.26 7.38 -13.04
CA PHE A 321 11.23 8.47 -12.90
C PHE A 321 11.61 9.10 -14.26
N LEU A 322 11.71 8.28 -15.32
CA LEU A 322 12.05 8.75 -16.66
C LEU A 322 10.96 9.67 -17.22
N GLU A 323 9.69 9.29 -17.09
CA GLU A 323 8.56 10.14 -17.50
C GLU A 323 8.56 11.46 -16.74
N ILE A 324 8.72 11.42 -15.42
CA ILE A 324 8.75 12.64 -14.59
C ILE A 324 9.91 13.53 -15.01
N LYS A 325 11.12 12.98 -15.16
CA LYS A 325 12.31 13.72 -15.58
C LYS A 325 12.15 14.36 -16.96
N SER A 326 11.49 13.68 -17.90
CA SER A 326 11.23 14.21 -19.25
C SER A 326 10.29 15.42 -19.27
N LYS A 327 9.53 15.65 -18.19
CA LYS A 327 8.57 16.75 -18.04
C LYS A 327 9.14 17.95 -17.30
N LEU A 328 10.44 17.93 -17.04
CA LEU A 328 11.17 18.95 -16.29
C LEU A 328 12.31 19.49 -17.15
N SER A 329 12.41 20.80 -17.25
CA SER A 329 13.51 21.47 -17.94
C SER A 329 13.87 22.79 -17.26
N GLY A 330 15.07 23.30 -17.53
CA GLY A 330 15.54 24.55 -16.94
C GLY A 330 15.76 24.46 -15.42
N SER A 331 15.63 25.59 -14.73
CA SER A 331 15.85 25.71 -13.29
C SER A 331 14.53 25.84 -12.53
N CYS A 332 14.04 24.73 -11.99
CA CYS A 332 12.82 24.71 -11.18
C CYS A 332 13.13 24.74 -9.67
N SER A 333 12.39 25.54 -8.91
CA SER A 333 12.43 25.62 -7.45
C SER A 333 11.02 25.59 -6.82
N ILE A 334 10.89 24.94 -5.66
CA ILE A 334 9.63 24.82 -4.91
C ILE A 334 9.93 25.09 -3.43
N SER A 335 9.35 26.17 -2.90
CA SER A 335 9.55 26.57 -1.50
C SER A 335 8.89 25.59 -0.52
N GLN A 336 9.37 25.60 0.73
CA GLN A 336 8.85 24.72 1.79
C GLN A 336 7.32 24.83 1.95
N ARG A 337 6.83 26.08 1.93
CA ARG A 337 5.42 26.42 2.10
C ARG A 337 4.58 26.25 0.84
N SER A 338 5.11 25.65 -0.23
CA SER A 338 4.39 25.55 -1.49
C SER A 338 3.48 24.33 -1.62
N SER A 339 2.39 24.49 -2.37
CA SER A 339 1.50 23.41 -2.81
C SER A 339 1.43 23.38 -4.32
N ILE A 340 1.61 22.21 -4.93
CA ILE A 340 1.42 22.03 -6.38
C ILE A 340 0.58 20.80 -6.66
N VAL A 341 -0.41 20.97 -7.52
CA VAL A 341 -1.30 19.89 -7.98
C VAL A 341 -1.26 19.84 -9.50
N ILE A 342 -0.82 18.70 -10.05
CA ILE A 342 -0.69 18.50 -11.50
C ILE A 342 -1.69 17.44 -11.97
N LYS A 343 -2.61 17.84 -12.85
CA LYS A 343 -3.69 17.01 -13.38
C LYS A 343 -3.69 17.04 -14.91
N GLY A 344 -2.76 16.33 -15.53
CA GLY A 344 -2.70 16.25 -16.98
C GLY A 344 -1.49 15.44 -17.42
N HIS A 345 -1.57 14.79 -18.57
CA HIS A 345 -0.43 14.05 -19.11
C HIS A 345 0.63 15.02 -19.65
N ASN A 346 0.23 15.97 -20.50
CA ASN A 346 1.13 16.82 -21.26
C ASN A 346 1.43 18.16 -20.56
N ILE A 347 1.74 18.12 -19.27
CA ILE A 347 2.17 19.30 -18.49
C ILE A 347 3.68 19.23 -18.26
N PHE A 348 4.40 20.26 -18.67
CA PHE A 348 5.85 20.40 -18.56
C PHE A 348 6.19 21.57 -17.65
N LEU A 349 7.10 21.39 -16.70
CA LEU A 349 7.58 22.47 -15.83
C LEU A 349 8.94 22.95 -16.35
N GLU A 350 9.03 24.23 -16.70
CA GLU A 350 10.20 24.85 -17.30
C GLU A 350 10.51 26.17 -16.58
N ASP A 351 11.68 26.28 -15.93
CA ASP A 351 12.08 27.50 -15.20
C ASP A 351 11.01 28.00 -14.21
N LEU A 352 10.39 27.09 -13.46
CA LEU A 352 9.35 27.39 -12.49
C LEU A 352 9.94 27.72 -11.12
N SER A 353 9.67 28.91 -10.58
CA SER A 353 9.93 29.24 -9.17
C SER A 353 8.60 29.36 -8.43
N LEU A 354 8.30 28.41 -7.55
CA LEU A 354 7.04 28.36 -6.81
C LEU A 354 7.25 28.71 -5.33
N ASP A 355 6.59 29.78 -4.89
CA ASP A 355 6.40 30.14 -3.48
C ASP A 355 4.92 30.47 -3.18
N GLY A 356 4.11 29.42 -3.07
CA GLY A 356 2.66 29.54 -2.91
C GLY A 356 1.93 28.29 -3.37
N ALA A 357 0.72 28.44 -3.90
CA ALA A 357 -0.07 27.35 -4.46
C ALA A 357 -0.28 27.48 -5.97
N LEU A 358 -0.06 26.37 -6.70
CA LEU A 358 -0.27 26.23 -8.13
C LEU A 358 -1.07 24.96 -8.45
N VAL A 359 -2.19 25.11 -9.17
CA VAL A 359 -3.02 24.00 -9.64
C VAL A 359 -3.06 24.04 -11.17
N LEU A 360 -2.55 22.99 -11.80
CA LEU A 360 -2.53 22.83 -13.25
C LEU A 360 -3.41 21.66 -13.65
N GLU A 361 -4.36 21.91 -14.55
CA GLU A 361 -5.24 20.87 -15.10
C GLU A 361 -5.29 20.99 -16.63
N ALA A 362 -5.05 19.89 -17.32
CA ALA A 362 -5.00 19.84 -18.78
C ALA A 362 -5.64 18.54 -19.29
N THR A 363 -6.39 18.64 -20.40
CA THR A 363 -6.87 17.45 -21.13
C THR A 363 -5.72 16.74 -21.83
N GLU A 364 -5.99 15.56 -22.40
CA GLU A 364 -4.94 14.78 -23.09
C GLU A 364 -4.46 15.50 -24.37
N GLU A 365 -5.31 16.31 -24.99
CA GLU A 365 -5.03 17.08 -26.21
C GLU A 365 -4.35 18.44 -25.96
N ALA A 366 -4.18 18.83 -24.70
CA ALA A 366 -3.57 20.10 -24.30
C ALA A 366 -2.13 19.90 -23.83
N GLU A 367 -1.17 20.50 -24.54
CA GLU A 367 0.25 20.53 -24.16
C GLU A 367 0.53 21.87 -23.46
N VAL A 368 0.98 21.81 -22.20
CA VAL A 368 1.15 22.99 -21.34
C VAL A 368 2.59 23.08 -20.87
N LYS A 369 3.25 24.21 -21.16
CA LYS A 369 4.53 24.58 -20.54
C LYS A 369 4.28 25.59 -19.43
N ALA A 370 4.55 25.21 -18.18
CA ALA A 370 4.36 26.05 -17.00
C ALA A 370 5.72 26.47 -16.43
N GLY A 371 5.94 27.78 -16.36
CA GLY A 371 7.19 28.39 -15.88
C GLY A 371 6.96 29.78 -15.29
N GLY A 372 8.05 30.45 -14.93
CA GLY A 372 8.02 31.77 -14.31
C GLY A 372 7.90 31.72 -12.79
N SER A 373 7.56 32.86 -12.17
CA SER A 373 7.54 33.02 -10.71
C SER A 373 6.12 33.05 -10.19
N VAL A 374 5.72 32.03 -9.44
CA VAL A 374 4.41 31.98 -8.77
C VAL A 374 4.59 32.32 -7.31
N GLN A 375 4.14 33.51 -6.88
CA GLN A 375 4.14 33.94 -5.49
C GLN A 375 2.72 34.26 -5.03
N ASN A 376 2.26 33.62 -3.95
CA ASN A 376 0.94 33.88 -3.37
C ASN A 376 0.83 33.38 -1.91
N GLN A 377 -0.28 33.72 -1.24
CA GLN A 377 -0.52 33.29 0.15
C GLN A 377 -0.64 31.76 0.34
N GLY A 378 -0.83 31.01 -0.74
CA GLY A 378 -0.76 29.56 -0.76
C GLY A 378 -1.79 28.88 0.16
N TRP A 379 -1.45 27.66 0.56
CA TRP A 379 -2.29 26.83 1.42
C TRP A 379 -1.55 26.49 2.71
N ILE A 380 -2.28 26.45 3.82
CA ILE A 380 -1.76 26.00 5.12
C ILE A 380 -2.44 24.71 5.58
N LEU A 381 -1.75 23.95 6.41
CA LEU A 381 -2.34 22.84 7.16
C LEU A 381 -2.79 23.39 8.51
N GLU A 382 -4.11 23.38 8.75
CA GLU A 382 -4.69 23.80 10.03
C GLU A 382 -5.02 22.56 10.85
N ASN A 383 -4.52 22.51 12.09
CA ASN A 383 -4.74 21.38 12.99
C ASN A 383 -6.23 21.14 13.23
N VAL A 384 -6.62 19.87 13.23
CA VAL A 384 -7.96 19.41 13.59
C VAL A 384 -7.80 18.30 14.62
N ASP A 385 -8.48 18.43 15.75
CA ASP A 385 -8.48 17.41 16.79
C ASP A 385 -9.31 16.18 16.34
N SER A 386 -8.79 14.98 16.57
CA SER A 386 -9.49 13.73 16.23
C SER A 386 -10.87 13.56 16.91
N THR A 387 -11.12 14.27 18.01
CA THR A 387 -12.38 14.25 18.78
C THR A 387 -13.38 15.31 18.35
N ASP A 388 -12.98 16.29 17.51
CA ASP A 388 -13.86 17.38 17.08
C ASP A 388 -14.86 16.91 16.02
N THR A 389 -16.04 16.48 16.48
CA THR A 389 -17.12 15.94 15.64
C THR A 389 -17.77 16.95 14.70
N SER A 390 -17.38 18.23 14.72
CA SER A 390 -17.77 19.19 13.69
C SER A 390 -17.11 18.92 12.34
N PHE A 391 -16.02 18.13 12.33
CA PHE A 391 -15.33 17.71 11.12
C PHE A 391 -15.67 16.26 10.71
N PRO A 392 -15.70 15.97 9.40
CA PRO A 392 -15.80 14.61 8.88
C PRO A 392 -14.69 13.70 9.41
N GLU A 393 -14.96 12.39 9.51
CA GLU A 393 -14.01 11.41 10.07
C GLU A 393 -12.66 11.43 9.35
N GLU A 394 -12.64 11.54 8.02
CA GLU A 394 -11.42 11.59 7.21
C GLU A 394 -10.54 12.82 7.48
N ILE A 395 -11.10 13.90 8.02
CA ILE A 395 -10.35 15.08 8.48
C ILE A 395 -9.86 14.86 9.92
N ARG A 396 -10.72 14.34 10.79
CA ARG A 396 -10.36 14.03 12.19
C ARG A 396 -9.21 13.01 12.28
N ILE A 397 -9.27 11.93 11.51
CA ILE A 397 -8.23 10.88 11.55
C ILE A 397 -6.91 11.34 10.94
N ARG A 398 -6.93 12.28 9.97
CA ARG A 398 -5.69 12.83 9.39
C ARG A 398 -5.06 13.91 10.28
N GLY A 399 -5.86 14.56 11.13
CA GLY A 399 -5.39 15.52 12.13
C GLY A 399 -5.21 16.96 11.64
N PHE A 400 -5.59 17.24 10.38
CA PHE A 400 -5.55 18.58 9.82
C PHE A 400 -6.53 18.75 8.67
N ARG A 401 -6.86 20.01 8.36
CA ARG A 401 -7.53 20.39 7.11
C ARG A 401 -6.64 21.34 6.31
N ILE A 402 -6.80 21.33 4.99
CA ILE A 402 -6.08 22.23 4.09
C ILE A 402 -6.91 23.52 3.95
N LYS A 403 -6.39 24.64 4.47
CA LYS A 403 -6.99 25.96 4.31
C LYS A 403 -6.31 26.70 3.15
N LYS A 404 -7.08 26.99 2.11
CA LYS A 404 -6.62 27.62 0.88
C LYS A 404 -6.84 29.13 0.96
N PHE A 405 -5.77 29.91 1.09
CA PHE A 405 -5.87 31.38 1.11
C PHE A 405 -5.82 31.96 -0.30
N GLU A 406 -4.83 31.53 -1.08
CA GLU A 406 -4.64 31.97 -2.47
C GLU A 406 -4.05 30.83 -3.29
N GLN A 407 -4.34 30.81 -4.58
CA GLN A 407 -3.74 29.88 -5.54
C GLN A 407 -3.79 30.45 -6.95
N VAL A 408 -2.82 30.08 -7.77
CA VAL A 408 -2.95 30.17 -9.22
C VAL A 408 -3.55 28.85 -9.69
N GLU A 409 -4.73 28.90 -10.32
CA GLU A 409 -5.36 27.74 -10.94
C GLU A 409 -5.54 27.98 -12.44
N LYS A 410 -5.08 27.03 -13.25
CA LYS A 410 -5.21 27.07 -14.71
C LYS A 410 -5.73 25.75 -15.23
N GLN A 411 -6.82 25.84 -15.98
CA GLN A 411 -7.49 24.72 -16.63
C GLN A 411 -7.40 24.89 -18.14
N PHE A 412 -6.85 23.89 -18.82
CA PHE A 412 -6.65 23.85 -20.26
C PHE A 412 -7.56 22.77 -20.85
N THR A 413 -8.78 23.16 -21.22
CA THR A 413 -9.85 22.26 -21.67
C THR A 413 -9.96 22.12 -23.17
N GLN A 414 -9.23 22.94 -23.93
CA GLN A 414 -9.21 22.93 -25.39
C GLN A 414 -7.92 22.30 -25.91
N PRO A 415 -7.97 21.56 -27.04
CA PRO A 415 -6.78 21.10 -27.72
C PRO A 415 -5.84 22.25 -28.08
N GLY A 416 -4.53 22.07 -27.91
CA GLY A 416 -3.55 23.08 -28.32
C GLY A 416 -2.29 23.10 -27.47
N LYS A 417 -1.41 24.05 -27.81
CA LYS A 417 -0.17 24.33 -27.08
C LYS A 417 -0.32 25.61 -26.27
N PHE A 418 -0.06 25.52 -24.98
CA PHE A 418 -0.21 26.62 -24.03
C PHE A 418 1.11 26.88 -23.32
N SER A 419 1.36 28.16 -23.01
CA SER A 419 2.45 28.56 -22.13
C SER A 419 1.86 29.37 -21.00
N LEU A 420 2.11 28.92 -19.77
CA LEU A 420 1.90 29.69 -18.56
C LEU A 420 3.25 30.25 -18.14
N LYS A 421 3.42 31.56 -18.26
CA LYS A 421 4.48 32.29 -17.59
C LYS A 421 3.83 33.10 -16.48
N ALA A 422 4.07 32.69 -15.24
CA ALA A 422 3.60 33.41 -14.05
C ALA A 422 4.53 34.58 -13.71
#